data_AF-A0A1I7G0F3-F1
#
_entry.id   AF-A0A1I7G0F3-F1
#
_cell.length_a   1.000
_cell.length_b   1.000
_cell.length_c   1.000
_cell.angle_alpha   90.00
_cell.angle_beta   90.00
_cell.angle_gamma   90.00
#
_symmetry.space_group_name_H-M   'P 1'
#
loop_
_entity.id
_entity.type
_entity.pdbx_description
1 polymer ?
#
loop_
_entity_poly.entity_id
_entity_poly.type
_entity_poly.pdbx_seq_one_letter_code
_entity_poly.pdbx_strand_id
1 'polypeptide(L)'
;MPQGGIRMAENAAKAYGYEVDPLISEIFTKHRKTHNQGVFDAYTDEMRLARKSGIVTGLPDAYGRGRIIGDYRRVALYGVDALIEDKLKQKKSLEVNCIDEEVIRLREEISDQIVALKELKDMALSYGLDISMPATNAKEAVQWLYFGYLAAIKQQNGAAMSLGRTSTFLDIYIERDLKNGVITEEEAQEIMDHFVMKLRLVKFLRTPEYNDLFSGDPTWVTESIAGMGIDGRTLVTKNSFRMLNTLYTLGPSPEPNLTVLWSTRLPKGFKDFCSKVSIDTSSVQYENDDLMIRYWGDDYAIACCVSAMKIGKQMQFFGARVNLAKTLLYTINGGKDENQEFKLHLRWNQLLLNT
;
A
#
# COMPACT_ATOMS: atom_id res chain seq x y z
N MET A 1 -10.85 9.83 -7.50
CA MET A 1 -10.21 10.47 -6.33
C MET A 1 -9.52 11.75 -6.76
N PRO A 2 -10.28 12.85 -6.88
CA PRO A 2 -9.82 14.11 -7.46
C PRO A 2 -8.82 14.89 -6.58
N GLN A 3 -8.71 14.59 -5.28
CA GLN A 3 -7.76 15.20 -4.35
C GLN A 3 -6.30 15.08 -4.83
N GLY A 4 -5.97 13.99 -5.54
CA GLY A 4 -4.65 13.76 -6.13
C GLY A 4 -4.34 14.68 -7.32
N GLY A 5 -5.36 15.15 -8.04
CA GLY A 5 -5.22 15.98 -9.24
C GLY A 5 -6.42 15.86 -10.17
N ILE A 6 -7.16 16.95 -10.37
CA ILE A 6 -8.36 16.97 -11.22
C ILE A 6 -8.03 16.75 -12.71
N ARG A 7 -6.96 17.38 -13.20
CA ARG A 7 -6.49 17.23 -14.59
C ARG A 7 -6.23 15.77 -14.97
N MET A 8 -5.73 14.98 -14.02
CA MET A 8 -5.46 13.56 -14.25
C MET A 8 -6.75 12.74 -14.32
N ALA A 9 -7.74 13.07 -13.49
CA ALA A 9 -9.06 12.46 -13.57
C ALA A 9 -9.76 12.79 -14.90
N GLU A 10 -9.69 14.05 -15.35
CA GLU A 10 -10.25 14.48 -16.64
C GLU A 10 -9.57 13.80 -17.82
N ASN A 11 -8.22 13.78 -17.85
CA ASN A 11 -7.46 13.11 -18.90
C ASN A 11 -7.76 11.61 -18.94
N ALA A 12 -7.84 10.95 -17.79
CA ALA A 12 -8.18 9.52 -17.72
C ALA A 12 -9.60 9.28 -18.22
N ALA A 13 -10.59 10.04 -17.75
CA ALA A 13 -11.98 9.91 -18.20
C ALA A 13 -12.07 10.08 -19.71
N LYS A 14 -11.46 11.14 -20.25
CA LYS A 14 -11.45 11.44 -21.69
C LYS A 14 -10.80 10.33 -22.51
N ALA A 15 -9.70 9.76 -22.02
CA ALA A 15 -9.01 8.64 -22.69
C ALA A 15 -9.89 7.38 -22.83
N TYR A 16 -10.89 7.21 -21.96
CA TYR A 16 -11.84 6.10 -22.00
C TYR A 16 -13.24 6.51 -22.51
N GLY A 17 -13.39 7.70 -23.10
CA GLY A 17 -14.65 8.15 -23.69
C GLY A 17 -15.69 8.67 -22.69
N TYR A 18 -15.26 9.06 -21.49
CA TYR A 18 -16.11 9.66 -20.46
C TYR A 18 -15.75 11.13 -20.22
N GLU A 19 -16.69 11.87 -19.64
CA GLU A 19 -16.48 13.24 -19.17
C GLU A 19 -16.66 13.30 -17.66
N VAL A 20 -15.83 14.11 -17.00
CA VAL A 20 -15.98 14.39 -15.57
C VAL A 20 -17.08 15.42 -15.40
N ASP A 21 -17.93 15.23 -14.37
CA ASP A 21 -18.97 16.19 -14.02
C ASP A 21 -18.35 17.60 -13.83
N PRO A 22 -18.84 18.64 -14.54
CA PRO A 22 -18.31 20.00 -14.46
C PRO A 22 -18.22 20.55 -13.03
N LEU A 23 -19.15 20.17 -12.15
CA LEU A 23 -19.14 20.58 -10.75
C LEU A 23 -17.92 20.02 -10.00
N ILE A 24 -17.55 18.76 -10.28
CA ILE A 24 -16.35 18.15 -9.70
C ILE A 24 -15.10 18.88 -10.20
N SER A 25 -15.04 19.18 -11.49
CA SER A 25 -13.94 19.97 -12.07
C SER A 25 -13.82 21.35 -11.43
N GLU A 26 -14.94 22.04 -11.23
CA GLU A 26 -14.98 23.34 -10.55
C GLU A 26 -14.48 23.25 -9.10
N ILE A 27 -15.00 22.29 -8.32
CA ILE A 27 -14.61 22.11 -6.91
C ILE A 27 -13.09 21.95 -6.79
N PHE A 28 -12.48 21.07 -7.59
CA PHE A 28 -11.05 20.76 -7.47
C PHE A 28 -10.12 21.68 -8.28
N THR A 29 -10.69 22.67 -8.96
CA THR A 29 -9.92 23.73 -9.62
C THR A 29 -9.98 25.05 -8.84
N LYS A 30 -11.16 25.41 -8.28
CA LYS A 30 -11.39 26.72 -7.64
C LYS A 30 -11.43 26.67 -6.12
N HIS A 31 -12.01 25.63 -5.54
CA HIS A 31 -12.35 25.60 -4.10
C HIS A 31 -11.39 24.73 -3.28
N ARG A 32 -10.97 23.59 -3.83
CA ARG A 32 -10.07 22.64 -3.18
C ARG A 32 -8.83 22.42 -4.03
N LYS A 33 -7.70 23.02 -3.62
CA LYS A 33 -6.41 22.76 -4.24
C LYS A 33 -6.06 21.27 -4.16
N THR A 34 -5.56 20.70 -5.26
CA THR A 34 -5.14 19.30 -5.35
C THR A 34 -3.65 19.12 -5.07
N HIS A 35 -3.24 17.89 -4.77
CA HIS A 35 -1.82 17.53 -4.64
C HIS A 35 -1.02 17.91 -5.90
N ASN A 36 -1.49 17.49 -7.08
CA ASN A 36 -0.86 17.82 -8.36
C ASN A 36 -0.63 19.33 -8.52
N GLN A 37 -1.65 20.17 -8.30
CA GLN A 37 -1.47 21.62 -8.42
C GLN A 37 -0.45 22.15 -7.41
N GLY A 38 -0.50 21.69 -6.15
CA GLY A 38 0.47 22.08 -5.11
C GLY A 38 1.92 21.74 -5.48
N VAL A 39 2.16 20.55 -6.03
CA VAL A 39 3.50 20.14 -6.48
C VAL A 39 3.98 21.02 -7.64
N PHE A 40 3.15 21.23 -8.66
CA PHE A 40 3.55 22.00 -9.83
C PHE A 40 3.72 23.49 -9.56
N ASP A 41 3.04 24.05 -8.57
CA ASP A 41 3.28 25.42 -8.11
C ASP A 41 4.64 25.57 -7.41
N ALA A 42 5.11 24.52 -6.74
CA ALA A 42 6.38 24.52 -5.98
C ALA A 42 7.59 24.05 -6.80
N TYR A 43 7.39 23.37 -7.92
CA TYR A 43 8.48 22.89 -8.78
C TYR A 43 9.32 24.03 -9.36
N THR A 44 10.63 23.88 -9.26
CA THR A 44 11.59 24.73 -9.97
C THR A 44 11.66 24.36 -11.45
N ASP A 45 12.15 25.27 -12.28
CA ASP A 45 12.34 25.00 -13.71
C ASP A 45 13.31 23.85 -13.97
N GLU A 46 14.33 23.69 -13.12
CA GLU A 46 15.28 22.58 -13.19
C GLU A 46 14.60 21.22 -12.92
N MET A 47 13.72 21.15 -11.91
CA MET A 47 12.95 19.92 -11.62
C MET A 47 12.05 19.55 -12.80
N ARG A 48 11.40 20.55 -13.43
CA ARG A 48 10.56 20.33 -14.62
C ARG A 48 11.38 19.85 -15.82
N LEU A 49 12.59 20.38 -16.02
CA LEU A 49 13.51 19.93 -17.06
C LEU A 49 14.05 18.51 -16.81
N ALA A 50 14.37 18.15 -15.56
CA ALA A 50 14.79 16.80 -15.19
C ALA A 50 13.68 15.76 -15.43
N ARG A 51 12.42 16.16 -15.20
CA ARG A 51 11.24 15.37 -15.55
C ARG A 51 11.06 15.23 -17.06
N LYS A 52 11.16 16.34 -17.80
CA LYS A 52 10.99 16.37 -19.27
C LYS A 52 12.05 15.55 -20.00
N SER A 53 13.30 15.59 -19.54
CA SER A 53 14.39 14.76 -20.08
C SER A 53 14.25 13.29 -19.75
N GLY A 54 13.49 12.92 -18.73
CA GLY A 54 13.41 11.54 -18.27
C GLY A 54 14.63 11.06 -17.50
N ILE A 55 15.43 11.98 -16.93
CA ILE A 55 16.38 11.64 -15.86
C ILE A 55 15.59 11.21 -14.62
N VAL A 56 14.52 11.93 -14.29
CA VAL A 56 13.64 11.61 -13.18
C VAL A 56 12.25 11.31 -13.75
N THR A 57 11.77 10.08 -13.59
CA THR A 57 10.54 9.62 -14.22
C THR A 57 9.58 9.01 -13.22
N GLY A 58 8.28 9.24 -13.45
CA GLY A 58 7.21 8.59 -12.71
C GLY A 58 7.09 9.04 -11.26
N LEU A 59 7.62 10.20 -10.86
CA LEU A 59 7.40 10.76 -9.52
C LEU A 59 5.90 10.82 -9.18
N PRO A 60 5.50 10.69 -7.90
CA PRO A 60 4.10 10.76 -7.49
C PRO A 60 3.59 12.21 -7.46
N ASP A 61 3.72 12.92 -8.58
CA ASP A 61 3.24 14.29 -8.79
C ASP A 61 1.83 14.33 -9.40
N ALA A 62 1.33 13.19 -9.90
CA ALA A 62 0.08 13.07 -10.65
C ALA A 62 -0.84 11.94 -10.14
N TYR A 63 -0.49 11.28 -9.04
CA TYR A 63 -1.25 10.18 -8.44
C TYR A 63 -0.90 10.05 -6.95
N GLY A 64 -1.70 9.30 -6.18
CA GLY A 64 -1.40 9.05 -4.77
C GLY A 64 -0.06 8.35 -4.59
N ARG A 65 0.78 8.81 -3.64
CA ARG A 65 2.13 8.24 -3.44
C ARG A 65 2.15 6.74 -3.08
N GLY A 66 1.11 6.23 -2.40
CA GLY A 66 1.10 4.86 -1.87
C GLY A 66 2.23 4.62 -0.87
N ARG A 67 2.76 3.39 -0.79
CA ARG A 67 3.84 2.99 0.14
C ARG A 67 3.51 3.24 1.62
N ILE A 68 2.24 3.08 1.96
CA ILE A 68 1.71 3.13 3.32
C ILE A 68 0.89 1.86 3.50
N ILE A 69 1.18 1.11 4.57
CA ILE A 69 0.38 -0.05 4.98
C ILE A 69 -0.28 0.32 6.31
N GLY A 70 -1.59 0.54 6.26
CA GLY A 70 -2.38 0.60 7.48
C GLY A 70 -2.38 -0.75 8.17
N ASP A 71 -2.30 -0.79 9.49
CA ASP A 71 -2.41 -2.06 10.23
C ASP A 71 -3.89 -2.45 10.33
N TYR A 72 -4.44 -2.99 9.24
CA TYR A 72 -5.87 -3.28 9.11
C TYR A 72 -6.36 -4.36 10.09
N ARG A 73 -5.43 -5.19 10.60
CA ARG A 73 -5.68 -6.19 11.65
C ARG A 73 -6.24 -5.56 12.93
N ARG A 74 -5.89 -4.29 13.20
CA ARG A 74 -6.36 -3.55 14.38
C ARG A 74 -7.88 -3.42 14.42
N VAL A 75 -8.54 -3.29 13.26
CA VAL A 75 -10.01 -3.20 13.20
C VAL A 75 -10.63 -4.49 13.72
N ALA A 76 -10.12 -5.64 13.28
CA ALA A 76 -10.56 -6.95 13.75
C ALA A 76 -10.20 -7.18 15.23
N LEU A 77 -8.98 -6.82 15.64
CA LEU A 77 -8.48 -7.12 16.98
C LEU A 77 -9.11 -6.27 18.09
N TYR A 78 -9.39 -4.99 17.82
CA TYR A 78 -9.79 -4.03 18.84
C TYR A 78 -11.19 -3.47 18.65
N GLY A 79 -11.76 -3.54 17.45
CA GLY A 79 -12.95 -2.77 17.09
C GLY A 79 -12.64 -1.28 16.94
N VAL A 80 -13.48 -0.56 16.22
CA VAL A 80 -13.20 0.84 15.88
C VAL A 80 -13.32 1.78 17.08
N ASP A 81 -14.17 1.49 18.07
CA ASP A 81 -14.35 2.37 19.23
C ASP A 81 -13.09 2.46 20.08
N ALA A 82 -12.43 1.33 20.32
CA ALA A 82 -11.14 1.30 21.02
C ALA A 82 -10.04 2.05 20.27
N LEU A 83 -10.04 1.99 18.92
CA LEU A 83 -9.08 2.72 18.10
C LEU A 83 -9.32 4.24 18.14
N ILE A 84 -10.59 4.67 18.18
CA ILE A 84 -10.95 6.08 18.37
C ILE A 84 -10.49 6.56 19.76
N GLU A 85 -10.72 5.77 20.80
CA GLU A 85 -10.28 6.09 22.16
C GLU A 85 -8.75 6.25 22.25
N ASP A 86 -8.00 5.32 21.63
CA ASP A 86 -6.54 5.40 21.52
C ASP A 86 -6.09 6.67 20.79
N LYS A 87 -6.74 7.03 19.67
CA LYS A 87 -6.41 8.27 18.94
C LYS A 87 -6.72 9.53 19.74
N LEU A 88 -7.80 9.54 20.53
CA LEU A 88 -8.10 10.64 21.45
C LEU A 88 -7.01 10.77 22.52
N LYS A 89 -6.51 9.66 23.06
CA LYS A 89 -5.38 9.67 24.01
C LYS A 89 -4.09 10.19 23.37
N GLN A 90 -3.77 9.78 22.14
CA GLN A 90 -2.62 10.29 21.38
C GLN A 90 -2.73 11.78 21.08
N LYS A 91 -3.93 12.28 20.73
CA LYS A 91 -4.15 13.71 20.55
C LYS A 91 -3.94 14.47 21.86
N LYS A 92 -4.43 13.93 22.97
CA LYS A 92 -4.29 14.53 24.30
C LYS A 92 -2.83 14.56 24.77
N SER A 93 -2.01 13.56 24.44
CA SER A 93 -0.58 13.56 24.80
C SER A 93 0.22 14.68 24.12
N LEU A 94 -0.34 15.35 23.11
CA LEU A 94 0.24 16.50 22.45
C LEU A 94 -0.24 17.85 23.04
N GLU A 95 -0.85 17.84 24.23
CA GLU A 95 -1.09 19.05 25.02
C GLU A 95 0.19 19.42 25.78
N VAL A 96 1.07 20.13 25.07
CA VAL A 96 2.42 20.52 25.53
C VAL A 96 2.50 22.01 25.83
N ASN A 97 3.55 22.43 26.55
CA ASN A 97 3.73 23.83 26.98
C ASN A 97 4.01 24.82 25.83
N CYS A 98 4.59 24.35 24.73
CA CYS A 98 4.88 25.15 23.55
C CYS A 98 4.48 24.37 22.30
N ILE A 99 3.71 25.00 21.42
CA ILE A 99 3.21 24.37 20.19
C ILE A 99 3.97 24.95 18.98
N ASP A 100 4.61 24.08 18.20
CA ASP A 100 5.29 24.43 16.96
C ASP A 100 4.54 23.86 15.73
N GLU A 101 5.08 24.07 14.53
CA GLU A 101 4.47 23.58 13.29
C GLU A 101 4.28 22.05 13.29
N GLU A 102 5.25 21.30 13.82
CA GLU A 102 5.19 19.84 13.84
C GLU A 102 4.08 19.33 14.75
N VAL A 103 3.95 19.91 15.95
CA VAL A 103 2.89 19.57 16.89
C VAL A 103 1.51 19.99 16.34
N ILE A 104 1.39 21.16 15.72
CA ILE A 104 0.13 21.60 15.08
C ILE A 104 -0.28 20.59 14.01
N ARG A 105 0.63 20.28 13.08
CA ARG A 105 0.39 19.34 11.98
C ARG A 105 -0.02 17.96 12.52
N LEU A 106 0.72 17.41 13.48
CA LEU A 106 0.43 16.08 14.02
C LEU A 106 -0.94 16.03 14.75
N ARG A 107 -1.31 17.09 15.48
CA ARG A 107 -2.62 17.17 16.13
C ARG A 107 -3.77 17.24 15.13
N GLU A 108 -3.59 17.96 14.03
CA GLU A 108 -4.55 18.01 12.91
C GLU A 108 -4.67 16.62 12.26
N GLU A 109 -3.54 15.99 11.90
CA GLU A 109 -3.51 14.65 11.30
C GLU A 109 -4.18 13.59 12.18
N ILE A 110 -4.01 13.64 13.51
CA ILE A 110 -4.71 12.72 14.44
C ILE A 110 -6.21 13.03 14.48
N SER A 111 -6.61 14.28 14.33
CA SER A 111 -8.03 14.65 14.25
C SER A 111 -8.69 14.06 13.00
N ASP A 112 -8.00 14.15 11.87
CA ASP A 112 -8.45 13.54 10.61
C ASP A 112 -8.51 12.02 10.71
N GLN A 113 -7.55 11.38 11.41
CA GLN A 113 -7.60 9.94 11.69
C GLN A 113 -8.82 9.55 12.53
N ILE A 114 -9.22 10.36 13.52
CA ILE A 114 -10.44 10.12 14.31
C ILE A 114 -11.69 10.22 13.43
N VAL A 115 -11.75 11.22 12.55
CA VAL A 115 -12.86 11.38 11.60
C VAL A 115 -12.92 10.18 10.65
N ALA A 116 -11.80 9.77 10.07
CA ALA A 116 -11.73 8.63 9.17
C ALA A 116 -12.15 7.31 9.84
N LEU A 117 -11.84 7.11 11.13
CA LEU A 117 -12.32 5.95 11.88
C LEU A 117 -13.85 5.97 12.06
N LYS A 118 -14.46 7.15 12.25
CA LYS A 118 -15.93 7.27 12.31
C LYS A 118 -16.55 6.98 10.95
N GLU A 119 -15.99 7.53 9.87
CA GLU A 119 -16.43 7.25 8.50
C GLU A 119 -16.29 5.76 8.14
N LEU A 120 -15.27 5.07 8.67
CA LEU A 120 -15.11 3.63 8.54
C LEU A 120 -16.29 2.87 9.18
N LYS A 121 -16.78 3.30 10.36
CA LYS A 121 -18.01 2.72 10.95
C LYS A 121 -19.22 2.96 10.08
N ASP A 122 -19.41 4.20 9.60
CA ASP A 122 -20.55 4.55 8.74
C ASP A 122 -20.52 3.74 7.43
N MET A 123 -19.33 3.56 6.86
CA MET A 123 -19.13 2.72 5.68
C MET A 123 -19.52 1.28 6.00
N ALA A 124 -19.01 0.66 7.07
CA ALA A 124 -19.35 -0.72 7.41
C ALA A 124 -20.85 -0.90 7.70
N LEU A 125 -21.47 0.09 8.37
CA LEU A 125 -22.90 0.10 8.66
C LEU A 125 -23.75 0.14 7.38
N SER A 126 -23.28 0.78 6.31
CA SER A 126 -23.95 0.75 5.00
C SER A 126 -24.00 -0.66 4.37
N TYR A 127 -23.15 -1.59 4.82
CA TYR A 127 -23.20 -3.02 4.49
C TYR A 127 -23.95 -3.85 5.55
N GLY A 128 -24.58 -3.21 6.53
CA GLY A 128 -25.34 -3.85 7.61
C GLY A 128 -24.48 -4.43 8.74
N LEU A 129 -23.22 -4.01 8.87
CA LEU A 129 -22.27 -4.53 9.87
C LEU A 129 -21.78 -3.43 10.80
N ASP A 130 -21.93 -3.63 12.11
CA ASP A 130 -21.34 -2.76 13.13
C ASP A 130 -19.96 -3.30 13.55
N ILE A 131 -18.93 -2.52 13.27
CA ILE A 131 -17.53 -2.82 13.59
C ILE A 131 -17.01 -2.01 14.78
N SER A 132 -17.92 -1.42 15.58
CA SER A 132 -17.60 -0.74 16.83
C SER A 132 -16.75 -1.60 17.77
N MET A 133 -17.14 -2.87 17.91
CA MET A 133 -16.53 -3.86 18.79
C MET A 133 -15.55 -4.79 18.05
N PRO A 134 -14.61 -5.43 18.78
CA PRO A 134 -13.71 -6.43 18.22
C PRO A 134 -14.45 -7.56 17.52
N ALA A 135 -13.82 -8.15 16.49
CA ALA A 135 -14.33 -9.33 15.82
C ALA A 135 -14.39 -10.53 16.77
N THR A 136 -15.50 -11.25 16.75
CA THR A 136 -15.79 -12.37 17.66
C THR A 136 -15.58 -13.73 17.03
N ASN A 137 -15.59 -13.84 15.69
CA ASN A 137 -15.42 -15.07 14.91
C ASN A 137 -14.49 -14.85 13.69
N ALA A 138 -14.12 -15.93 13.01
CA ALA A 138 -13.21 -15.89 11.84
C ALA A 138 -13.79 -15.07 10.68
N LYS A 139 -15.09 -15.19 10.43
CA LYS A 139 -15.79 -14.43 9.39
C LYS A 139 -15.74 -12.92 9.68
N GLU A 140 -16.02 -12.53 10.92
CA GLU A 140 -15.89 -11.13 11.36
C GLU A 140 -14.43 -10.66 11.29
N ALA A 141 -13.45 -11.46 11.72
CA ALA A 141 -12.05 -11.04 11.71
C ALA A 141 -11.56 -10.71 10.29
N VAL A 142 -11.90 -11.57 9.32
CA VAL A 142 -11.61 -11.33 7.89
C VAL A 142 -12.36 -10.10 7.38
N GLN A 143 -13.65 -9.98 7.70
CA GLN A 143 -14.49 -8.88 7.22
C GLN A 143 -14.08 -7.52 7.81
N TRP A 144 -13.67 -7.45 9.08
CA TRP A 144 -13.30 -6.21 9.78
C TRP A 144 -11.96 -5.72 9.26
N LEU A 145 -11.02 -6.65 9.07
CA LEU A 145 -9.75 -6.36 8.41
C LEU A 145 -10.00 -5.84 6.98
N TYR A 146 -10.85 -6.51 6.22
CA TYR A 146 -11.19 -6.07 4.87
C TYR A 146 -11.85 -4.69 4.87
N PHE A 147 -12.73 -4.35 5.82
CA PHE A 147 -13.29 -3.00 5.92
C PHE A 147 -12.22 -1.94 6.17
N GLY A 148 -11.25 -2.22 7.05
CA GLY A 148 -10.11 -1.33 7.25
C GLY A 148 -9.35 -1.06 5.94
N TYR A 149 -9.10 -2.12 5.16
CA TYR A 149 -8.47 -2.00 3.85
C TYR A 149 -9.35 -1.29 2.81
N LEU A 150 -10.65 -1.62 2.78
CA LEU A 150 -11.65 -1.05 1.88
C LEU A 150 -11.79 0.47 2.04
N ALA A 151 -11.76 0.96 3.28
CA ALA A 151 -11.76 2.39 3.56
C ALA A 151 -10.54 3.07 2.94
N ALA A 152 -9.34 2.48 3.08
CA ALA A 152 -8.12 3.01 2.50
C ALA A 152 -8.21 3.11 0.96
N ILE A 153 -8.65 2.05 0.27
CA ILE A 153 -8.78 2.03 -1.20
C ILE A 153 -10.01 2.78 -1.73
N LYS A 154 -10.91 3.25 -0.87
CA LYS A 154 -11.99 4.18 -1.26
C LYS A 154 -11.58 5.64 -1.14
N GLN A 155 -10.59 5.95 -0.30
CA GLN A 155 -10.13 7.32 -0.07
C GLN A 155 -8.80 7.64 -0.77
N GLN A 156 -7.96 6.63 -1.05
CA GLN A 156 -6.62 6.79 -1.62
C GLN A 156 -6.39 5.92 -2.85
N ASN A 157 -5.73 6.48 -3.87
CA ASN A 157 -5.37 5.81 -5.14
C ASN A 157 -3.85 5.70 -5.29
N GLY A 158 -3.19 5.31 -4.20
CA GLY A 158 -1.75 5.06 -4.15
C GLY A 158 -1.28 4.20 -5.32
N ALA A 159 -0.04 4.36 -5.78
CA ALA A 159 0.52 3.39 -6.74
C ALA A 159 0.43 1.98 -6.15
N ALA A 160 1.00 1.78 -4.96
CA ALA A 160 0.89 0.54 -4.20
C ALA A 160 0.01 0.72 -2.95
N MET A 161 -1.04 -0.10 -2.86
CA MET A 161 -1.98 -0.18 -1.75
C MET A 161 -1.87 -1.56 -1.11
N SER A 162 -0.73 -1.84 -0.48
CA SER A 162 -0.42 -3.17 0.04
C SER A 162 -1.26 -3.54 1.28
N LEU A 163 -1.63 -4.82 1.39
CA LEU A 163 -2.49 -5.34 2.45
C LEU A 163 -1.74 -5.49 3.78
N GLY A 164 -0.48 -5.92 3.73
CA GLY A 164 0.35 -6.10 4.92
C GLY A 164 0.75 -7.56 5.15
N ARG A 165 0.61 -8.03 6.40
CA ARG A 165 0.92 -9.41 6.83
C ARG A 165 -0.23 -9.94 7.67
N THR A 166 -1.19 -10.56 7.01
CA THR A 166 -2.53 -10.81 7.55
C THR A 166 -2.85 -12.29 7.68
N SER A 167 -2.28 -13.16 6.84
CA SER A 167 -2.64 -14.58 6.79
C SER A 167 -2.47 -15.28 8.14
N THR A 168 -1.32 -15.08 8.80
CA THR A 168 -0.99 -15.69 10.09
C THR A 168 -1.82 -15.11 11.23
N PHE A 169 -2.15 -13.81 11.17
CA PHE A 169 -3.05 -13.17 12.14
C PHE A 169 -4.47 -13.75 12.04
N LEU A 170 -5.00 -13.87 10.82
CA LEU A 170 -6.34 -14.41 10.58
C LEU A 170 -6.44 -15.90 10.96
N ASP A 171 -5.34 -16.66 10.86
CA ASP A 171 -5.33 -18.07 11.27
C ASP A 171 -5.65 -18.24 12.77
N ILE A 172 -5.35 -17.26 13.62
CA ILE A 172 -5.67 -17.32 15.05
C ILE A 172 -7.19 -17.46 15.26
N TYR A 173 -7.98 -16.72 14.49
CA TYR A 173 -9.45 -16.77 14.56
C TYR A 173 -10.00 -18.03 13.88
N ILE A 174 -9.45 -18.37 12.70
CA ILE A 174 -9.87 -19.56 11.94
C ILE A 174 -9.59 -20.85 12.75
N GLU A 175 -8.40 -21.00 13.30
CA GLU A 175 -8.02 -22.20 14.08
C GLU A 175 -8.85 -22.33 15.36
N ARG A 176 -9.21 -21.22 16.01
CA ARG A 176 -10.12 -21.23 17.16
C ARG A 176 -11.51 -21.73 16.75
N ASP A 177 -12.05 -21.21 15.66
CA ASP A 177 -13.41 -21.55 15.20
C ASP A 177 -13.47 -23.01 14.69
N LEU A 178 -12.41 -23.49 14.01
CA LEU A 178 -12.25 -24.90 13.64
C LEU A 178 -12.23 -25.82 14.87
N LYS A 179 -11.46 -25.47 15.90
CA LYS A 179 -11.38 -26.26 17.15
C LYS A 179 -12.69 -26.32 17.91
N ASN A 180 -13.48 -25.24 17.83
CA ASN A 180 -14.79 -25.16 18.45
C ASN A 180 -15.92 -25.77 17.59
N GLY A 181 -15.61 -26.28 16.38
CA GLY A 181 -16.60 -26.82 15.46
C GLY A 181 -17.58 -25.78 14.93
N VAL A 182 -17.21 -24.50 14.92
CA VAL A 182 -18.04 -23.38 14.43
C VAL A 182 -18.00 -23.31 12.91
N ILE A 183 -16.84 -23.64 12.32
CA ILE A 183 -16.63 -23.74 10.88
C ILE A 183 -15.88 -25.04 10.57
N THR A 184 -15.99 -25.47 9.32
CA THR A 184 -15.21 -26.53 8.70
C THR A 184 -13.99 -25.96 7.96
N GLU A 185 -13.06 -26.83 7.56
CA GLU A 185 -11.90 -26.41 6.74
C GLU A 185 -12.34 -25.86 5.36
N GLU A 186 -13.41 -26.42 4.79
CA GLU A 186 -13.97 -25.95 3.52
C GLU A 186 -14.55 -24.54 3.66
N GLU A 187 -15.34 -24.28 4.71
CA GLU A 187 -15.86 -22.94 5.02
C GLU A 187 -14.72 -21.95 5.33
N ALA A 188 -13.65 -22.40 5.98
CA ALA A 188 -12.46 -21.57 6.22
C ALA A 188 -11.79 -21.17 4.89
N GLN A 189 -11.66 -22.09 3.94
CA GLN A 189 -11.14 -21.78 2.60
C GLN A 189 -12.10 -20.87 1.83
N GLU A 190 -13.41 -21.09 1.90
CA GLU A 190 -14.40 -20.23 1.25
C GLU A 190 -14.31 -18.77 1.73
N ILE A 191 -14.16 -18.55 3.04
CA ILE A 191 -13.95 -17.21 3.60
C ILE A 191 -12.69 -16.57 3.02
N MET A 192 -11.59 -17.32 2.93
CA MET A 192 -10.33 -16.82 2.37
C MET A 192 -10.42 -16.56 0.85
N ASP A 193 -11.13 -17.41 0.12
CA ASP A 193 -11.38 -17.25 -1.32
C ASP A 193 -12.21 -15.99 -1.58
N HIS A 194 -13.28 -15.77 -0.83
CA HIS A 194 -14.08 -14.54 -0.93
C HIS A 194 -13.29 -13.29 -0.55
N PHE A 195 -12.43 -13.38 0.45
CA PHE A 195 -11.53 -12.29 0.82
C PHE A 195 -10.57 -11.96 -0.34
N VAL A 196 -9.84 -12.95 -0.85
CA VAL A 196 -8.91 -12.79 -1.97
C VAL A 196 -9.61 -12.34 -3.25
N MET A 197 -10.83 -12.83 -3.51
CA MET A 197 -11.65 -12.38 -4.64
C MET A 197 -11.90 -10.88 -4.57
N LYS A 198 -12.18 -10.32 -3.38
CA LYS A 198 -12.33 -8.87 -3.22
C LYS A 198 -11.03 -8.10 -3.43
N LEU A 199 -9.90 -8.66 -3.02
CA LEU A 199 -8.57 -8.07 -3.28
C LEU A 199 -8.25 -8.04 -4.78
N ARG A 200 -8.66 -9.07 -5.55
CA ARG A 200 -8.52 -9.13 -7.01
C ARG A 200 -9.35 -8.08 -7.76
N LEU A 201 -10.41 -7.56 -7.14
CA LEU A 201 -11.34 -6.60 -7.74
C LEU A 201 -10.93 -5.14 -7.51
N VAL A 202 -9.84 -4.88 -6.78
CA VAL A 202 -9.37 -3.51 -6.55
C VAL A 202 -8.88 -2.91 -7.86
N LYS A 203 -9.43 -1.74 -8.20
CA LYS A 203 -9.11 -0.99 -9.42
C LYS A 203 -9.07 0.50 -9.16
N PHE A 204 -8.20 1.20 -9.88
CA PHE A 204 -8.11 2.65 -9.85
C PHE A 204 -8.17 3.20 -11.27
N LEU A 205 -8.86 4.32 -11.46
CA LEU A 205 -8.83 5.06 -12.73
C LEU A 205 -7.42 5.63 -12.95
N ARG A 206 -6.78 5.26 -14.06
CA ARG A 206 -5.41 5.67 -14.45
C ARG A 206 -5.38 6.22 -15.87
N THR A 207 -4.48 7.16 -16.14
CA THR A 207 -4.24 7.66 -17.51
C THR A 207 -3.41 6.65 -18.31
N PRO A 208 -3.42 6.70 -19.65
CA PRO A 208 -2.54 5.88 -20.48
C PRO A 208 -1.05 6.00 -20.10
N GLU A 209 -0.56 7.20 -19.78
CA GLU A 209 0.84 7.42 -19.41
C GLU A 209 1.22 6.73 -18.09
N TYR A 210 0.26 6.62 -17.15
CA TYR A 210 0.47 5.83 -15.94
C TYR A 210 0.59 4.34 -16.29
N ASN A 211 -0.25 3.84 -17.19
CA ASN A 211 -0.24 2.44 -17.61
C ASN A 211 1.04 2.07 -18.38
N ASP A 212 1.65 3.01 -19.11
CA ASP A 212 2.96 2.81 -19.74
C ASP A 212 4.10 2.69 -18.72
N LEU A 213 4.01 3.44 -17.60
CA LEU A 213 4.98 3.36 -16.49
C LEU A 213 4.76 2.14 -15.61
N PHE A 214 3.50 1.75 -15.40
CA PHE A 214 3.05 0.69 -14.52
C PHE A 214 2.09 -0.23 -15.28
N SER A 215 2.66 -1.06 -16.15
CA SER A 215 1.91 -1.96 -17.04
C SER A 215 1.17 -3.06 -16.28
N GLY A 216 0.04 -3.48 -16.82
CA GLY A 216 -0.75 -4.61 -16.28
C GLY A 216 -1.81 -4.21 -15.25
N ASP A 217 -2.10 -2.92 -15.13
CA ASP A 217 -3.06 -2.36 -14.16
C ASP A 217 -2.80 -2.84 -12.70
N PRO A 218 -1.55 -2.70 -12.21
CA PRO A 218 -1.17 -3.20 -10.89
C PRO A 218 -1.71 -2.28 -9.78
N THR A 219 -2.10 -2.90 -8.67
CA THR A 219 -2.50 -2.19 -7.44
C THR A 219 -1.57 -2.53 -6.26
N TRP A 220 -0.73 -3.55 -6.44
CA TRP A 220 0.18 -4.13 -5.46
C TRP A 220 -0.52 -4.34 -4.13
N VAL A 221 -1.62 -5.11 -4.15
CA VAL A 221 -2.29 -5.61 -2.94
C VAL A 221 -1.41 -6.70 -2.33
N THR A 222 -0.28 -6.27 -1.78
CA THR A 222 0.80 -7.16 -1.37
C THR A 222 0.49 -7.74 0.00
N GLU A 223 0.46 -9.07 0.06
CA GLU A 223 0.32 -9.84 1.28
C GLU A 223 1.63 -10.57 1.56
N SER A 224 2.20 -10.30 2.74
CA SER A 224 3.39 -10.97 3.25
C SER A 224 2.98 -12.22 4.02
N ILE A 225 3.45 -13.38 3.59
CA ILE A 225 3.04 -14.69 4.07
C ILE A 225 4.22 -15.35 4.80
N ALA A 226 3.92 -16.10 5.86
CA ALA A 226 4.88 -16.92 6.59
C ALA A 226 6.01 -16.12 7.27
N GLY A 227 7.28 -16.50 7.04
CA GLY A 227 8.46 -16.02 7.77
C GLY A 227 8.76 -16.79 9.06
N MET A 228 9.72 -16.29 9.82
CA MET A 228 10.14 -16.79 11.12
C MET A 228 9.90 -15.74 12.20
N GLY A 229 9.63 -16.19 13.42
CA GLY A 229 9.65 -15.36 14.62
C GLY A 229 11.08 -15.09 15.08
N ILE A 230 11.28 -13.97 15.79
CA ILE A 230 12.57 -13.70 16.45
C ILE A 230 12.90 -14.75 17.52
N ASP A 231 11.88 -15.45 18.03
CA ASP A 231 11.98 -16.56 18.96
C ASP A 231 12.39 -17.90 18.31
N GLY A 232 12.56 -17.93 16.98
CA GLY A 232 12.98 -19.09 16.22
C GLY A 232 11.84 -20.01 15.76
N ARG A 233 10.59 -19.80 16.19
CA ARG A 233 9.44 -20.55 15.66
C ARG A 233 9.09 -20.05 14.27
N THR A 234 8.46 -20.90 13.47
CA THR A 234 7.93 -20.46 12.16
C THR A 234 6.64 -19.67 12.34
N LEU A 235 6.41 -18.69 11.47
CA LEU A 235 5.13 -17.99 11.33
C LEU A 235 4.29 -18.55 10.17
N VAL A 236 4.70 -19.68 9.59
CA VAL A 236 3.85 -20.50 8.72
C VAL A 236 2.68 -21.04 9.52
N THR A 237 1.48 -20.91 8.98
CA THR A 237 0.25 -21.46 9.53
C THR A 237 -0.58 -22.17 8.46
N LYS A 238 -1.69 -22.82 8.84
CA LYS A 238 -2.62 -23.39 7.84
C LYS A 238 -3.12 -22.31 6.89
N ASN A 239 -3.40 -21.10 7.40
CA ASN A 239 -3.82 -20.00 6.53
C ASN A 239 -2.74 -19.50 5.56
N SER A 240 -1.45 -19.77 5.81
CA SER A 240 -0.41 -19.55 4.80
C SER A 240 -0.63 -20.44 3.58
N PHE A 241 -1.05 -21.69 3.79
CA PHE A 241 -1.44 -22.60 2.70
C PHE A 241 -2.77 -22.16 2.07
N ARG A 242 -3.80 -21.80 2.85
CA ARG A 242 -5.09 -21.33 2.30
C ARG A 242 -4.94 -20.11 1.40
N MET A 243 -4.08 -19.17 1.78
CA MET A 243 -3.77 -17.98 0.98
C MET A 243 -3.16 -18.35 -0.38
N LEU A 244 -2.15 -19.22 -0.40
CA LEU A 244 -1.54 -19.71 -1.65
C LEU A 244 -2.50 -20.62 -2.45
N ASN A 245 -3.35 -21.37 -1.76
CA ASN A 245 -4.34 -22.26 -2.36
C ASN A 245 -5.41 -21.50 -3.18
N THR A 246 -5.57 -20.20 -2.93
CA THR A 246 -6.43 -19.35 -3.78
C THR A 246 -5.98 -19.29 -5.24
N LEU A 247 -4.71 -19.60 -5.53
CA LEU A 247 -4.21 -19.74 -6.89
C LEU A 247 -4.68 -21.04 -7.57
N TYR A 248 -5.22 -22.01 -6.83
CA TYR A 248 -5.88 -23.19 -7.36
C TYR A 248 -7.40 -23.07 -7.35
N THR A 249 -8.01 -22.62 -6.24
CA THR A 249 -9.47 -22.51 -6.11
C THR A 249 -10.06 -21.42 -7.01
N LEU A 250 -9.36 -20.29 -7.14
CA LEU A 250 -9.76 -19.15 -7.98
C LEU A 250 -8.92 -19.01 -9.25
N GLY A 251 -7.97 -19.93 -9.46
CA GLY A 251 -6.98 -19.88 -10.54
C GLY A 251 -5.87 -18.82 -10.34
N PRO A 252 -4.82 -18.87 -11.19
CA PRO A 252 -3.70 -17.92 -11.15
C PRO A 252 -4.15 -16.47 -11.32
N SER A 253 -3.52 -15.56 -10.58
CA SER A 253 -3.82 -14.12 -10.64
C SER A 253 -2.60 -13.31 -10.20
N PRO A 254 -2.34 -12.15 -10.83
CA PRO A 254 -1.27 -11.25 -10.41
C PRO A 254 -1.56 -10.52 -9.10
N GLU A 255 -2.83 -10.37 -8.74
CA GLU A 255 -3.27 -9.80 -7.46
C GLU A 255 -4.07 -10.83 -6.65
N PRO A 256 -4.08 -10.74 -5.31
CA PRO A 256 -3.11 -10.00 -4.50
C PRO A 256 -1.68 -10.46 -4.80
N ASN A 257 -0.72 -9.55 -4.68
CA ASN A 257 0.70 -9.87 -4.84
C ASN A 257 1.19 -10.72 -3.65
N LEU A 258 1.16 -12.05 -3.81
CA LEU A 258 1.47 -13.01 -2.75
C LEU A 258 2.98 -13.15 -2.54
N THR A 259 3.45 -12.71 -1.37
CA THR A 259 4.88 -12.60 -1.04
C THR A 259 5.25 -13.54 0.08
N VAL A 260 5.99 -14.60 -0.23
CA VAL A 260 6.51 -15.50 0.79
C VAL A 260 7.77 -14.91 1.40
N LEU A 261 7.72 -14.64 2.71
CA LEU A 261 8.91 -14.29 3.49
C LEU A 261 9.75 -15.55 3.70
N TRP A 262 10.73 -15.74 2.82
CA TRP A 262 11.48 -16.97 2.69
C TRP A 262 12.63 -17.05 3.70
N SER A 263 12.69 -18.16 4.44
CA SER A 263 13.80 -18.50 5.31
C SER A 263 14.29 -19.92 5.01
N THR A 264 15.60 -20.12 5.14
CA THR A 264 16.23 -21.45 5.15
C THR A 264 15.70 -22.35 6.27
N ARG A 265 15.04 -21.79 7.29
CA ARG A 265 14.44 -22.53 8.41
C ARG A 265 12.93 -22.79 8.30
N LEU A 266 12.29 -22.39 7.20
CA LEU A 266 10.86 -22.70 6.99
C LEU A 266 10.63 -24.23 6.96
N PRO A 267 9.46 -24.70 7.43
CA PRO A 267 9.08 -26.10 7.33
C PRO A 267 9.17 -26.64 5.89
N LYS A 268 9.74 -27.84 5.72
CA LYS A 268 9.97 -28.45 4.40
C LYS A 268 8.68 -28.54 3.57
N GLY A 269 7.57 -28.97 4.19
CA GLY A 269 6.28 -29.09 3.50
C GLY A 269 5.77 -27.76 2.93
N PHE A 270 5.99 -26.64 3.64
CA PHE A 270 5.62 -25.32 3.12
C PHE A 270 6.53 -24.88 1.97
N LYS A 271 7.85 -25.09 2.08
CA LYS A 271 8.79 -24.81 0.97
C LYS A 271 8.43 -25.58 -0.30
N ASP A 272 8.08 -26.85 -0.16
CA ASP A 272 7.69 -27.72 -1.27
C ASP A 272 6.38 -27.26 -1.89
N PHE A 273 5.41 -26.88 -1.07
CA PHE A 273 4.15 -26.33 -1.54
C PHE A 273 4.33 -25.00 -2.28
N CYS A 274 5.11 -24.06 -1.74
CA CYS A 274 5.45 -22.81 -2.42
C CYS A 274 6.11 -23.06 -3.79
N SER A 275 7.06 -23.99 -3.83
CA SER A 275 7.74 -24.40 -5.07
C SER A 275 6.75 -24.95 -6.09
N LYS A 276 5.84 -25.84 -5.65
CA LYS A 276 4.79 -26.40 -6.51
C LYS A 276 3.86 -25.31 -7.04
N VAL A 277 3.35 -24.43 -6.18
CA VAL A 277 2.48 -23.30 -6.58
C VAL A 277 3.20 -22.40 -7.58
N SER A 278 4.49 -22.14 -7.42
CA SER A 278 5.27 -21.32 -8.36
C SER A 278 5.42 -22.00 -9.72
N ILE A 279 5.70 -23.31 -9.74
CA ILE A 279 5.77 -24.10 -10.98
C ILE A 279 4.42 -24.08 -11.70
N ASP A 280 3.33 -24.27 -10.95
CA ASP A 280 2.00 -24.42 -11.52
C ASP A 280 1.40 -23.08 -11.98
N THR A 281 1.80 -21.94 -11.39
CA THR A 281 1.08 -20.65 -11.55
C THR A 281 1.93 -19.44 -11.89
N SER A 282 3.25 -19.47 -11.64
CA SER A 282 4.15 -18.31 -11.78
C SER A 282 3.67 -17.03 -11.07
N SER A 283 2.84 -17.15 -10.02
CA SER A 283 2.13 -16.03 -9.39
C SER A 283 2.57 -15.76 -7.93
N VAL A 284 3.76 -16.22 -7.53
CA VAL A 284 4.28 -16.05 -6.16
C VAL A 284 5.63 -15.35 -6.20
N GLN A 285 5.82 -14.35 -5.34
CA GLN A 285 7.10 -13.69 -5.13
C GLN A 285 7.74 -14.12 -3.79
N TYR A 286 9.06 -14.00 -3.70
CA TYR A 286 9.84 -14.44 -2.55
C TYR A 286 10.79 -13.34 -2.10
N GLU A 287 10.84 -13.11 -0.80
CA GLU A 287 11.69 -12.10 -0.20
C GLU A 287 12.47 -12.69 0.99
N ASN A 288 13.73 -12.31 1.16
CA ASN A 288 14.65 -12.98 2.10
C ASN A 288 14.40 -12.58 3.57
N ASP A 289 13.67 -13.42 4.30
CA ASP A 289 13.37 -13.21 5.71
C ASP A 289 14.60 -13.39 6.62
N ASP A 290 15.54 -14.29 6.27
CA ASP A 290 16.78 -14.48 7.03
C ASP A 290 17.64 -13.19 7.09
N LEU A 291 17.47 -12.31 6.11
CA LEU A 291 18.05 -10.97 6.06
C LEU A 291 17.17 -9.94 6.75
N MET A 292 15.91 -9.80 6.30
CA MET A 292 15.05 -8.68 6.68
C MET A 292 14.63 -8.69 8.15
N ILE A 293 14.43 -9.86 8.76
CA ILE A 293 14.02 -10.00 10.17
C ILE A 293 14.96 -9.24 11.12
N ARG A 294 16.25 -9.12 10.77
CA ARG A 294 17.29 -8.44 11.56
C ARG A 294 17.09 -6.92 11.64
N TYR A 295 16.42 -6.34 10.65
CA TYR A 295 16.20 -4.90 10.53
C TYR A 295 14.80 -4.49 11.00
N TRP A 296 13.79 -5.28 10.64
CA TRP A 296 12.39 -4.93 10.89
C TRP A 296 11.68 -5.78 11.95
N GLY A 297 12.32 -6.81 12.50
CA GLY A 297 11.69 -7.75 13.43
C GLY A 297 10.81 -8.77 12.70
N ASP A 298 9.89 -9.41 13.40
CA ASP A 298 9.05 -10.50 12.88
C ASP A 298 7.61 -10.10 12.53
N ASP A 299 7.26 -8.82 12.67
CA ASP A 299 5.96 -8.24 12.26
C ASP A 299 6.13 -7.09 11.24
N TYR A 300 6.94 -7.35 10.22
CA TYR A 300 7.08 -6.48 9.06
C TYR A 300 6.29 -7.02 7.86
N ALA A 301 5.96 -6.12 6.93
CA ALA A 301 5.38 -6.46 5.63
C ALA A 301 6.14 -5.77 4.50
N ILE A 302 5.95 -6.29 3.29
CA ILE A 302 6.45 -5.71 2.05
C ILE A 302 5.39 -4.76 1.46
N ALA A 303 5.80 -3.52 1.20
CA ALA A 303 5.00 -2.55 0.47
C ALA A 303 5.44 -2.48 -0.99
N CYS A 304 4.48 -2.54 -1.90
CA CYS A 304 4.69 -2.63 -3.34
C CYS A 304 5.45 -3.92 -3.70
N CYS A 305 6.62 -3.82 -4.32
CA CYS A 305 7.36 -5.00 -4.75
C CYS A 305 8.24 -5.56 -3.63
N VAL A 306 9.11 -4.74 -3.05
CA VAL A 306 10.30 -5.21 -2.29
C VAL A 306 10.64 -4.38 -1.04
N SER A 307 9.82 -3.40 -0.64
CA SER A 307 10.19 -2.49 0.46
C SER A 307 9.56 -2.87 1.79
N ALA A 308 10.37 -3.45 2.67
CA ALA A 308 9.96 -3.80 4.02
C ALA A 308 9.65 -2.58 4.89
N MET A 309 8.63 -2.71 5.74
CA MET A 309 8.29 -1.76 6.80
C MET A 309 7.72 -2.48 8.02
N LYS A 310 7.97 -1.94 9.21
CA LYS A 310 7.26 -2.38 10.43
C LYS A 310 5.79 -1.96 10.35
N ILE A 311 4.88 -2.93 10.41
CA ILE A 311 3.45 -2.68 10.22
C ILE A 311 2.93 -1.72 11.28
N GLY A 312 2.22 -0.68 10.85
CA GLY A 312 1.63 0.33 11.74
C GLY A 312 2.63 1.15 12.57
N LYS A 313 3.93 1.07 12.25
CA LYS A 313 5.03 1.77 12.94
C LYS A 313 5.99 2.48 11.97
N GLN A 314 5.87 2.24 10.66
CA GLN A 314 6.69 2.85 9.63
C GLN A 314 5.88 3.04 8.35
N MET A 315 6.24 4.05 7.57
CA MET A 315 5.80 4.27 6.19
C MET A 315 6.99 4.78 5.36
N GLN A 316 6.89 4.77 4.02
CA GLN A 316 7.90 5.37 3.16
C GLN A 316 7.32 6.50 2.30
N PHE A 317 8.12 7.55 2.06
CA PHE A 317 7.82 8.50 1.00
C PHE A 317 8.32 7.95 -0.33
N PHE A 318 7.37 7.58 -1.19
CA PHE A 318 7.67 7.01 -2.50
C PHE A 318 8.34 8.03 -3.42
N GLY A 319 9.49 7.66 -4.00
CA GLY A 319 10.29 8.54 -4.86
C GLY A 319 10.42 8.09 -6.32
N ALA A 320 9.62 7.11 -6.76
CA ALA A 320 9.73 6.52 -8.09
C ALA A 320 11.16 6.07 -8.44
N ARG A 321 11.77 6.58 -9.52
CA ARG A 321 13.10 6.18 -9.98
C ARG A 321 13.88 7.30 -10.67
N VAL A 322 15.20 7.18 -10.63
CA VAL A 322 16.17 8.00 -11.38
C VAL A 322 16.84 7.13 -12.44
N ASN A 323 16.96 7.65 -13.66
CA ASN A 323 17.60 6.97 -14.79
C ASN A 323 19.11 7.18 -14.77
N LEU A 324 19.83 6.26 -14.12
CA LEU A 324 21.29 6.34 -13.99
C LEU A 324 22.03 6.24 -15.33
N ALA A 325 21.49 5.51 -16.31
CA ALA A 325 22.07 5.44 -17.65
C ALA A 325 22.04 6.81 -18.34
N LYS A 326 20.90 7.51 -18.25
CA LYS A 326 20.80 8.88 -18.76
C LYS A 326 21.68 9.85 -17.98
N THR A 327 21.79 9.72 -16.65
CA THR A 327 22.72 10.53 -15.85
C THR A 327 24.18 10.38 -16.33
N LEU A 328 24.60 9.17 -16.72
CA LEU A 328 25.92 8.94 -17.31
C LEU A 328 26.08 9.67 -18.66
N LEU A 329 25.09 9.58 -19.55
CA LEU A 329 25.12 10.30 -20.84
C LEU A 329 25.21 11.81 -20.64
N TYR A 330 24.46 12.36 -19.69
CA TYR A 330 24.55 13.77 -19.31
C TYR A 330 25.94 14.15 -18.80
N THR A 331 26.60 13.26 -18.05
CA THR A 331 27.97 13.48 -17.60
C THR A 331 28.93 13.56 -18.79
N ILE A 332 28.81 12.64 -19.74
CA ILE A 332 29.66 12.58 -20.95
C ILE A 332 29.39 13.80 -21.86
N ASN A 333 28.13 14.19 -22.03
CA ASN A 333 27.71 15.26 -22.93
C ASN A 333 27.72 16.66 -22.28
N GLY A 334 28.39 16.81 -21.13
CA GLY A 334 28.51 18.11 -20.45
C GLY A 334 27.15 18.73 -20.05
N GLY A 335 26.17 17.90 -19.72
CA GLY A 335 24.81 18.28 -19.29
C GLY A 335 23.78 18.42 -20.42
N LYS A 336 24.15 18.12 -21.66
CA LYS A 336 23.22 18.15 -22.81
C LYS A 336 22.49 16.81 -22.95
N ASP A 337 21.17 16.87 -23.15
CA ASP A 337 20.36 15.71 -23.51
C ASP A 337 20.81 15.16 -24.87
N GLU A 338 20.91 13.83 -25.00
CA GLU A 338 21.30 13.17 -26.25
C GLU A 338 20.22 13.23 -27.35
N ASN A 339 18.96 13.44 -26.98
CA ASN A 339 17.80 13.39 -27.86
C ASN A 339 17.07 14.75 -27.99
N GLN A 340 17.39 15.74 -27.15
CA GLN A 340 16.67 17.02 -27.08
C GLN A 340 17.64 18.21 -27.04
N GLU A 341 17.24 19.36 -27.61
CA GLU A 341 18.10 20.54 -27.72
C GLU A 341 18.21 21.39 -26.43
N PHE A 342 17.93 20.83 -25.25
CA PHE A 342 18.12 21.56 -23.99
C PHE A 342 19.23 20.97 -23.14
N LYS A 343 19.79 21.84 -22.30
CA LYS A 343 20.88 21.54 -21.38
C LYS A 343 20.35 21.64 -19.96
N LEU A 344 20.58 20.60 -19.17
CA LEU A 344 20.47 20.73 -17.71
C LEU A 344 21.79 21.31 -17.21
N HIS A 345 21.71 22.42 -16.47
CA HIS A 345 22.88 23.02 -15.86
C HIS A 345 23.35 22.14 -14.70
N LEU A 346 24.25 21.22 -15.00
CA LEU A 346 25.02 20.54 -13.97
C LEU A 346 25.88 21.60 -13.26
N ARG A 347 25.47 21.99 -12.04
CA ARG A 347 26.30 22.83 -11.16
C ARG A 347 27.47 21.99 -10.63
N TRP A 348 28.44 21.67 -11.49
CA TRP A 348 29.64 20.91 -11.13
C TRP A 348 30.52 21.62 -10.08
N ASN A 349 30.34 22.94 -9.88
CA ASN A 349 31.29 23.79 -9.15
C ASN A 349 31.00 24.03 -7.65
N GLN A 350 30.32 23.13 -6.94
CA GLN A 350 30.14 23.29 -5.47
C GLN A 350 30.51 22.09 -4.60
N LEU A 351 30.78 20.91 -5.16
CA LEU A 351 31.05 19.70 -4.36
C LEU A 351 32.51 19.19 -4.41
N LEU A 352 33.36 19.76 -5.25
CA LEU A 352 34.75 19.30 -5.44
C LEU A 352 35.83 20.27 -4.92
N LEU A 353 35.47 21.25 -4.09
CA LEU A 353 36.45 22.22 -3.52
C LEU A 353 36.55 22.21 -1.99
N ASN A 354 35.96 21.23 -1.29
CA ASN A 354 36.10 21.08 0.17
C ASN A 354 36.33 19.61 0.60
N THR A 355 37.27 18.92 -0.05
CA THR A 355 37.89 17.69 0.48
C THR A 355 39.39 17.80 0.44
#